data_AF-A0A8J3GES4-F1
#
_entry.id   AF-A0A8J3GES4-F1
#
_cell.length_a   1.000
_cell.length_b   1.000
_cell.length_c   1.000
_cell.angle_alpha   90.00
_cell.angle_beta   90.00
_cell.angle_gamma   90.00
#
_symmetry.space_group_name_H-M   'P 1'
#
loop_
_entity.id
_entity.type
_entity.pdbx_description
1 polymer ?
#
loop_
_entity_poly.entity_id
_entity_poly.type
_entity_poly.pdbx_seq_one_letter_code
_entity_poly.pdbx_strand_id
1 'polypeptide(L)'
;MSFTAFDSAWWWQLSYILFAGWLATDGWRFLGVYFGAKVNIESPSLVLVRCVATALVAAVIGNLIVFPSGALADSPLLLRIGAAVAGFLCYLLLGKRMIFGILVGEAVLVTGLLIL
;
A
#
# COMPACT_ATOMS: atom_id res chain seq x y z
N MET A 1 34.74 -9.91 -9.26
CA MET A 1 33.85 -9.20 -10.21
C MET A 1 33.15 -8.12 -9.43
N SER A 2 33.48 -6.85 -9.68
CA SER A 2 32.92 -5.72 -8.93
C SER A 2 31.56 -5.33 -9.50
N PHE A 3 30.54 -5.22 -8.65
CA PHE A 3 29.18 -4.79 -9.01
C PHE A 3 29.15 -3.42 -9.73
N THR A 4 30.22 -2.62 -9.57
CA THR A 4 30.43 -1.33 -10.23
C THR A 4 30.51 -1.38 -11.77
N ALA A 5 30.80 -2.55 -12.36
CA ALA A 5 30.89 -2.68 -13.82
C ALA A 5 29.52 -2.64 -14.52
N PHE A 6 28.44 -2.99 -13.81
CA PHE A 6 27.09 -3.04 -14.37
C PHE A 6 26.26 -1.78 -14.05
N ASP A 7 26.61 -1.03 -13.00
CA ASP A 7 25.91 0.22 -12.63
C ASP A 7 26.05 1.34 -13.68
N SER A 8 27.09 1.31 -14.51
CA SER A 8 27.34 2.29 -15.58
C SER A 8 26.47 2.07 -16.83
N ALA A 9 25.85 0.89 -16.97
CA ALA A 9 25.01 0.56 -18.10
C ALA A 9 23.55 0.98 -17.84
N TRP A 10 23.06 1.97 -18.58
CA TRP A 10 21.71 2.56 -18.43
C TRP A 10 20.55 1.54 -18.46
N TRP A 11 20.76 0.36 -19.05
CA TRP A 11 19.77 -0.70 -19.20
C TRP A 11 19.78 -1.70 -18.05
N TRP A 12 20.86 -1.76 -17.26
CA TRP A 12 21.05 -2.80 -16.24
C TRP A 12 20.02 -2.68 -15.11
N GLN A 13 19.73 -1.45 -14.65
CA GLN A 13 18.71 -1.20 -13.63
C GLN A 13 17.31 -1.63 -14.10
N LEU A 14 16.98 -1.37 -15.38
CA LEU A 14 15.70 -1.77 -15.96
C LEU A 14 15.57 -3.28 -16.06
N SER A 15 16.62 -3.97 -16.51
CA SER A 15 16.66 -5.44 -16.54
C SER A 15 16.55 -6.04 -15.14
N TYR A 16 17.24 -5.46 -14.15
CA TYR A 16 17.14 -5.91 -12.77
C TYR A 16 15.70 -5.77 -12.24
N ILE A 17 15.07 -4.60 -12.40
CA ILE A 17 13.67 -4.40 -11.99
C ILE A 17 12.75 -5.38 -12.73
N LEU A 18 12.96 -5.57 -14.03
CA LEU A 18 12.16 -6.48 -14.84
C LEU A 18 12.24 -7.90 -14.30
N PHE A 19 13.44 -8.48 -14.17
CA PHE A 19 13.59 -9.87 -13.77
C PHE A 19 13.38 -10.09 -12.27
N ALA A 20 13.96 -9.25 -11.40
CA ALA A 20 13.81 -9.39 -9.96
C ALA A 20 12.38 -9.05 -9.52
N GLY A 21 11.78 -7.99 -10.05
CA GLY A 21 10.42 -7.60 -9.74
C GLY A 21 9.38 -8.59 -10.27
N TRP A 22 9.55 -9.07 -11.50
CA TRP A 22 8.71 -10.12 -12.08
C TRP A 22 8.82 -11.41 -11.28
N LEU A 23 10.04 -11.91 -11.02
CA LEU A 23 10.25 -13.16 -10.29
C LEU A 23 9.68 -13.07 -8.87
N ALA A 24 9.91 -11.96 -8.17
CA ALA A 24 9.38 -11.74 -6.83
C ALA A 24 7.85 -11.69 -6.81
N THR A 25 7.20 -11.08 -7.81
CA THR A 25 5.74 -10.92 -7.83
C THR A 25 5.04 -12.18 -8.34
N ASP A 26 5.43 -12.64 -9.53
CA ASP A 26 4.76 -13.73 -10.23
C ASP A 26 5.14 -15.09 -9.65
N GLY A 27 6.34 -15.24 -9.06
CA GLY A 27 6.71 -16.45 -8.31
C GLY A 27 5.69 -16.79 -7.22
N TRP A 28 5.29 -15.80 -6.41
CA TRP A 28 4.25 -16.00 -5.40
C TRP A 28 2.87 -16.27 -5.99
N ARG A 29 2.54 -15.66 -7.15
CA ARG A 29 1.27 -15.95 -7.85
C ARG A 29 1.20 -17.39 -8.34
N PHE A 30 2.27 -17.90 -8.95
CA PHE A 30 2.32 -19.29 -9.42
C PHE A 30 2.23 -20.29 -8.26
N LEU A 31 2.93 -20.03 -7.16
CA LEU A 31 2.79 -20.83 -5.94
C LEU A 31 1.35 -20.78 -5.40
N GLY A 32 0.72 -19.61 -5.41
CA GLY A 32 -0.67 -19.43 -5.01
C GLY A 32 -1.65 -20.25 -5.86
N VAL A 33 -1.45 -20.32 -7.18
CA VAL A 33 -2.28 -21.17 -8.07
C VAL A 33 -2.05 -22.65 -7.81
N TYR A 34 -0.79 -23.06 -7.64
CA TYR A 34 -0.43 -24.46 -7.42
C TYR A 34 -0.96 -25.01 -6.09
N PHE A 35 -0.85 -24.23 -5.02
CA PHE A 35 -1.34 -24.62 -3.69
C PHE A 35 -2.83 -24.31 -3.49
N GLY A 36 -3.34 -23.21 -4.06
CA GLY A 36 -4.69 -22.71 -3.82
C GLY A 36 -5.79 -23.68 -4.23
N ALA A 37 -5.59 -24.46 -5.30
CA ALA A 37 -6.56 -25.47 -5.75
C ALA A 37 -6.79 -26.60 -4.72
N LYS A 38 -5.85 -26.79 -3.78
CA LYS A 38 -5.89 -27.88 -2.79
C LYS A 38 -6.35 -27.42 -1.41
N VAL A 39 -6.58 -26.12 -1.21
CA VAL A 39 -6.91 -25.54 0.09
C VAL A 39 -8.40 -25.26 0.19
N ASN A 40 -9.03 -25.71 1.28
CA ASN A 40 -10.42 -25.38 1.55
C ASN A 40 -10.54 -23.90 1.98
N ILE A 41 -11.36 -23.15 1.25
CA ILE A 41 -11.57 -21.71 1.47
C ILE A 41 -12.26 -21.41 2.81
N GLU A 42 -13.04 -22.36 3.31
CA GLU A 42 -13.73 -22.25 4.61
C GLU A 42 -12.87 -22.78 5.77
N SER A 43 -11.63 -23.21 5.51
CA SER A 43 -10.76 -23.69 6.58
C SER A 43 -10.44 -22.56 7.59
N PRO A 44 -10.49 -22.83 8.91
CA PRO A 44 -10.17 -21.83 9.92
C PRO A 44 -8.77 -21.22 9.76
N SER A 45 -7.80 -22.00 9.28
CA SER A 45 -6.44 -21.52 9.00
C SER A 45 -6.40 -20.51 7.86
N LEU A 46 -7.14 -20.72 6.77
CA LEU A 46 -7.19 -19.75 5.67
C LEU A 46 -7.92 -18.47 6.09
N VAL A 47 -8.97 -18.57 6.91
CA VAL A 47 -9.64 -17.40 7.48
C VAL A 47 -8.67 -16.59 8.34
N LEU A 48 -7.87 -17.24 9.18
CA LEU A 48 -6.82 -16.56 9.97
C LEU A 48 -5.83 -15.82 9.07
N VAL A 49 -5.31 -16.49 8.03
CA VAL A 49 -4.37 -15.87 7.08
C VAL A 49 -4.99 -14.66 6.39
N ARG A 50 -6.26 -14.74 5.97
CA ARG A 50 -6.98 -13.61 5.36
C ARG A 50 -7.14 -12.44 6.33
N CYS A 51 -7.50 -12.71 7.58
CA CYS A 51 -7.61 -11.69 8.62
C CYS A 51 -6.26 -11.01 8.85
N VAL A 52 -5.18 -11.79 8.99
CA VAL A 52 -3.81 -11.28 9.13
C VAL A 52 -3.41 -10.42 7.93
N ALA A 53 -3.67 -10.89 6.70
CA ALA A 53 -3.37 -10.13 5.49
C ALA A 53 -4.07 -8.75 5.47
N THR A 54 -5.37 -8.70 5.79
CA THR A 54 -6.10 -7.43 5.87
C THR A 54 -5.62 -6.53 7.01
N ALA A 55 -5.26 -7.12 8.16
CA ALA A 55 -4.72 -6.40 9.30
C ALA A 55 -3.33 -5.80 9.01
N LEU A 56 -2.47 -6.52 8.27
CA LEU A 56 -1.16 -6.03 7.86
C LEU A 56 -1.28 -4.81 6.94
N VAL A 57 -2.19 -4.84 5.95
CA VAL A 57 -2.43 -3.69 5.07
C VAL A 57 -2.93 -2.49 5.88
N ALA A 58 -3.89 -2.71 6.79
CA ALA A 58 -4.39 -1.66 7.67
C ALA A 58 -3.30 -1.10 8.60
N ALA A 59 -2.43 -1.95 9.13
CA ALA A 59 -1.32 -1.56 10.00
C ALA A 59 -0.27 -0.73 9.23
N VAL A 60 0.05 -1.08 7.99
CA VAL A 60 0.95 -0.30 7.14
C VAL A 60 0.36 1.08 6.85
N ILE A 61 -0.92 1.16 6.47
CA ILE A 61 -1.60 2.44 6.26
C ILE A 61 -1.60 3.27 7.55
N GLY A 62 -1.91 2.64 8.69
CA GLY A 62 -1.86 3.29 10.00
C GLY A 62 -0.46 3.80 10.37
N ASN A 63 0.59 3.04 10.04
CA ASN A 63 1.97 3.45 10.23
C ASN A 63 2.30 4.72 9.42
N LEU A 64 1.87 4.79 8.15
CA LEU A 64 2.03 5.99 7.32
C LEU A 64 1.28 7.20 7.89
N ILE A 65 0.13 6.99 8.54
CA ILE A 65 -0.66 8.06 9.16
C ILE A 65 -0.05 8.54 10.47
N VAL A 66 0.52 7.66 11.30
CA VAL A 66 1.03 8.02 12.64
C VAL A 66 2.51 8.41 12.60
N PHE A 67 3.33 7.62 11.90
CA PHE A 67 4.78 7.74 11.78
C PHE A 67 5.18 7.92 10.30
N PRO A 68 4.94 9.11 9.73
CA PRO A 68 5.13 9.36 8.31
C PRO A 68 6.63 9.54 8.03
N SER A 69 7.00 9.38 6.76
CA SER A 69 8.34 9.66 6.27
C SER A 69 8.28 10.56 5.03
N GLY A 70 9.41 11.19 4.69
CA GLY A 70 9.50 12.10 3.55
C GLY A 70 8.69 13.39 3.74
N ALA A 71 7.99 13.83 2.69
CA ALA A 71 7.30 15.12 2.66
C ALA A 71 6.15 15.27 3.68
N LEU A 72 5.61 14.17 4.22
CA LEU A 72 4.58 14.21 5.26
C LEU A 72 5.17 14.28 6.68
N ALA A 73 6.49 14.22 6.85
CA ALA A 73 7.16 14.25 8.16
C ALA A 73 6.83 15.52 8.96
N ASP A 74 6.75 16.66 8.27
CA ASP A 74 6.48 17.96 8.89
C ASP A 74 4.98 18.21 9.14
N SER A 75 4.10 17.31 8.67
CA SER A 75 2.66 17.50 8.78
C SER A 75 2.11 17.16 10.18
N PRO A 76 1.20 17.97 10.74
CA PRO A 76 0.56 17.69 12.02
C PRO A 76 -0.20 16.35 12.02
N LEU A 77 -0.08 15.57 13.11
CA LEU A 77 -0.78 14.28 13.26
C LEU A 77 -2.31 14.43 13.14
N LEU A 78 -2.86 15.48 13.77
CA LEU A 78 -4.31 15.74 13.74
C LEU A 78 -4.82 16.01 12.33
N LEU A 79 -4.01 16.65 11.47
CA LEU A 79 -4.37 16.87 10.07
C LEU A 79 -4.44 15.53 9.31
N ARG A 80 -3.45 14.65 9.50
CA ARG A 80 -3.43 13.32 8.86
C ARG A 80 -4.61 12.45 9.28
N ILE A 81 -4.90 12.40 10.58
CA ILE A 81 -6.05 11.67 11.12
C ILE A 81 -7.35 12.30 10.60
N GLY A 82 -7.47 13.63 10.64
CA GLY A 82 -8.63 14.36 10.15
C GLY A 82 -8.90 14.12 8.67
N ALA A 83 -7.87 14.13 7.83
CA ALA A 83 -7.96 13.83 6.40
C ALA A 83 -8.43 12.39 6.14
N ALA A 84 -7.86 11.41 6.85
CA ALA A 84 -8.26 10.01 6.74
C ALA A 84 -9.73 9.81 7.16
N VAL A 85 -10.16 10.41 8.27
CA VAL A 85 -11.54 10.35 8.75
C VAL A 85 -12.50 11.05 7.79
N ALA A 86 -12.16 12.25 7.30
CA ALA A 86 -12.99 12.98 6.34
C ALA A 86 -13.19 12.21 5.03
N GLY A 87 -12.11 11.64 4.47
CA GLY A 87 -12.20 10.79 3.28
C GLY A 87 -13.05 9.54 3.52
N PHE A 88 -12.90 8.88 4.67
CA PHE A 88 -13.70 7.71 5.01
C PHE A 88 -15.19 8.03 5.20
N LEU A 89 -15.52 9.14 5.89
CA LEU A 89 -16.89 9.59 6.06
C LEU A 89 -17.52 9.96 4.70
N CYS A 90 -16.79 10.66 3.84
CA CYS A 90 -17.23 10.98 2.48
C CYS A 90 -17.57 9.70 1.68
N TYR A 91 -16.69 8.69 1.76
CA TYR A 91 -16.93 7.38 1.15
C TYR A 91 -18.24 6.74 1.63
N LEU A 92 -18.51 6.76 2.94
CA LEU A 92 -19.75 6.19 3.49
C LEU A 92 -20.99 6.96 3.03
N LEU A 93 -20.94 8.29 3.04
CA LEU A 93 -22.08 9.16 2.71
C LEU A 93 -22.43 9.13 1.22
N LEU A 94 -21.45 8.97 0.33
CA LEU A 94 -21.65 8.97 -1.13
C LEU A 94 -21.92 7.58 -1.71
N GLY A 95 -22.43 6.66 -0.89
CA GLY A 95 -22.82 5.32 -1.33
C GLY A 95 -21.63 4.41 -1.64
N LYS A 96 -20.57 4.48 -0.82
CA LYS A 96 -19.39 3.61 -0.91
C LYS A 96 -18.63 3.76 -2.24
N ARG A 97 -18.59 4.97 -2.77
CA ARG A 97 -17.81 5.32 -3.97
C ARG A 97 -16.39 5.73 -3.57
N MET A 98 -15.42 4.84 -3.80
CA MET A 98 -14.02 5.00 -3.35
C MET A 98 -13.38 6.31 -3.84
N ILE A 99 -13.63 6.70 -5.09
CA ILE A 99 -13.04 7.89 -5.71
C ILE A 99 -13.32 9.15 -4.90
N PHE A 100 -14.56 9.36 -4.44
CA PHE A 100 -14.89 10.57 -3.68
C PHE A 100 -14.25 10.60 -2.29
N GLY A 101 -14.08 9.44 -1.66
CA GLY A 101 -13.34 9.36 -0.39
C GLY A 101 -11.88 9.73 -0.56
N ILE A 102 -11.23 9.25 -1.63
CA ILE A 102 -9.85 9.61 -1.97
C ILE A 102 -9.73 11.12 -2.22
N LEU A 103 -10.57 11.66 -3.11
CA LEU A 103 -10.52 13.08 -3.47
C LEU A 103 -10.71 14.00 -2.25
N VAL A 104 -11.63 13.67 -1.36
CA VAL A 104 -11.85 14.47 -0.14
C VAL A 104 -10.68 14.33 0.84
N GLY A 105 -10.18 13.12 1.06
CA GLY A 105 -9.01 12.91 1.92
C GLY A 105 -7.78 13.68 1.43
N GLU A 106 -7.48 13.59 0.13
CA GLU A 106 -6.38 14.33 -0.50
C GLU A 106 -6.61 15.84 -0.42
N ALA A 107 -7.81 16.34 -0.73
CA ALA A 107 -8.11 17.77 -0.65
C ALA A 107 -7.90 18.30 0.78
N VAL A 108 -8.41 17.60 1.81
CA VAL A 108 -8.22 18.00 3.21
C VAL A 108 -6.73 18.00 3.59
N LEU A 109 -5.98 16.96 3.19
CA LEU A 109 -4.55 16.87 3.49
C LEU A 109 -3.75 17.99 2.82
N VAL A 110 -3.96 18.22 1.52
CA VAL A 110 -3.24 19.24 0.75
C VAL A 110 -3.61 20.64 1.24
N THR A 111 -4.90 20.92 1.42
CA THR A 111 -5.35 22.22 1.95
C THR A 111 -4.79 22.46 3.35
N GLY A 112 -4.79 21.46 4.22
CA GLY A 112 -4.20 21.58 5.55
C GLY A 112 -2.70 21.83 5.52
N LEU A 113 -1.96 21.17 4.62
CA LEU A 113 -0.51 21.36 4.47
C LEU A 113 -0.14 22.74 3.90
N LEU A 114 -1.03 23.37 3.13
CA LEU A 114 -0.81 24.71 2.59
C LEU A 114 -1.12 25.84 3.58
N ILE A 115 -1.94 25.56 4.61
CA ILE A 115 -2.46 26.56 5.55
C ILE A 115 -1.75 26.50 6.91
N LEU A 116 -1.31 25.31 7.34
CA LEU A 116 -0.64 25.05 8.63
C LEU A 116 0.87 24.95 8.48
#